data_AF-A0A2M7JP67-F1
#
_entry.id   AF-A0A2M7JP67-F1
#
_cell.length_a   1.000
_cell.length_b   1.000
_cell.length_c   1.000
_cell.angle_alpha   90.00
_cell.angle_beta   90.00
_cell.angle_gamma   90.00
#
_symmetry.space_group_name_H-M   'P 1'
#
loop_
_entity.id
_entity.type
_entity.pdbx_description
1 polymer ?
#
loop_
_entity_poly.entity_id
_entity_poly.type
_entity_poly.pdbx_seq_one_letter_code
_entity_poly.pdbx_strand_id
1 'polypeptide(L)'
;MKAFHQPLSRDAVLRMEIAVDKRLFWFLKEGTELDLSNKANLDMYIQQILSRGKSSDIKKLIGTLPLSDFMESFGRIKNLLPKEVKAFWEEWLGDSHRLTEKDNPSV
;
A
#
# COMPACT_ATOMS: atom_id res chain seq x y z
N MET A 1 15.91 33.61 -36.30
CA MET A 1 16.10 32.92 -35.01
C MET A 1 14.84 32.11 -34.72
N LYS A 2 14.87 30.78 -34.93
CA LYS A 2 13.73 29.91 -34.61
C LYS A 2 13.79 29.58 -33.12
N ALA A 3 12.85 30.10 -32.36
CA ALA A 3 12.64 29.69 -30.98
C ALA A 3 12.15 28.23 -31.00
N PHE A 4 12.99 27.31 -30.54
CA PHE A 4 12.58 25.95 -30.22
C PHE A 4 11.73 26.01 -28.96
N HIS A 5 10.41 25.94 -29.11
CA HIS A 5 9.56 25.48 -28.02
C HIS A 5 9.78 23.97 -27.86
N GLN A 6 10.52 23.57 -26.83
CA GLN A 6 10.42 22.22 -26.31
C GLN A 6 8.98 22.01 -25.84
N PRO A 7 8.25 20.99 -26.32
CA PRO A 7 7.02 20.59 -25.66
C PRO A 7 7.40 20.02 -24.29
N LEU A 8 6.94 20.68 -23.22
CA LEU A 8 6.91 20.09 -21.89
C LEU A 8 6.23 18.72 -21.99
N SER A 9 6.96 17.69 -21.56
CA SER A 9 6.64 16.27 -21.67
C SER A 9 5.18 15.97 -21.30
N ARG A 10 4.50 15.20 -22.15
CA ARG A 10 3.06 14.88 -22.03
C ARG A 10 2.71 13.94 -20.87
N ASP A 11 3.69 13.42 -20.14
CA ASP A 11 3.46 12.50 -19.03
C ASP A 11 4.24 12.96 -17.79
N ALA A 12 3.73 13.98 -17.09
CA ALA A 12 4.03 14.11 -15.68
C ALA A 12 3.30 12.98 -14.94
N VAL A 13 3.80 11.75 -15.09
CA VAL A 13 3.40 10.62 -14.24
C VAL A 13 3.66 11.10 -12.83
N LEU A 14 2.59 11.33 -12.07
CA LEU A 14 2.68 11.71 -10.66
C LEU A 14 3.42 10.57 -9.97
N ARG A 15 4.72 10.78 -9.73
CA ARG A 15 5.54 9.85 -8.97
C ARG A 15 4.98 9.78 -7.57
N MET A 16 4.55 8.59 -7.18
CA MET A 16 3.98 8.33 -5.85
C MET A 16 5.08 7.75 -4.99
N GLU A 17 5.90 8.61 -4.43
CA GLU A 17 7.03 8.19 -3.58
C GLU A 17 6.58 8.09 -2.12
N ILE A 18 6.89 6.96 -1.49
CA ILE A 18 6.64 6.73 -0.07
C ILE A 18 7.94 6.36 0.64
N ALA A 19 8.21 7.01 1.77
CA ALA A 19 9.29 6.59 2.66
C ALA A 19 8.96 5.22 3.27
N VAL A 20 9.89 4.27 3.19
CA VAL A 20 9.63 2.91 3.66
C VAL A 20 9.54 2.83 5.18
N ASP A 21 8.50 2.19 5.71
CA ASP A 21 8.43 1.83 7.13
C ASP A 21 9.45 0.73 7.41
N LYS A 22 10.46 1.04 8.24
CA LYS A 22 11.51 0.11 8.64
C LYS A 22 11.00 -1.17 9.30
N ARG A 23 9.83 -1.14 9.93
CA ARG A 23 9.21 -2.36 10.46
C ARG A 23 8.82 -3.30 9.33
N LEU A 24 8.26 -2.79 8.24
CA LEU A 24 7.89 -3.57 7.06
C LEU A 24 9.13 -3.96 6.26
N PHE A 25 10.01 -2.98 6.00
CA PHE A 25 11.19 -3.09 5.14
C PHE A 25 12.51 -3.02 5.90
N TRP A 26 12.67 -3.88 6.91
CA TRP A 26 13.86 -3.92 7.77
C TRP A 26 15.18 -4.07 7.00
N PHE A 27 15.14 -4.68 5.82
CA PHE A 27 16.28 -4.94 4.95
C PHE A 27 16.67 -3.75 4.05
N LEU A 28 15.81 -2.74 3.88
CA LEU A 28 16.14 -1.52 3.12
C LEU A 28 16.90 -0.53 4.00
N LYS A 29 17.68 0.38 3.41
CA LYS A 29 18.35 1.45 4.19
C LYS A 29 17.32 2.44 4.73
N GLU A 30 17.64 3.09 5.84
CA GLU A 30 16.78 4.15 6.37
C GLU A 30 16.75 5.33 5.40
N GLY A 31 15.59 5.98 5.28
CA GLY A 31 15.35 7.02 4.28
C GLY A 31 15.20 6.52 2.84
N THR A 32 15.09 5.20 2.61
CA THR A 32 14.77 4.69 1.27
C THR A 32 13.34 5.08 0.90
N GLU A 33 13.18 5.58 -0.31
CA GLU A 33 11.87 5.89 -0.91
C GLU A 33 11.54 4.88 -1.98
N LEU A 34 10.28 4.44 -2.02
CA LEU A 34 9.76 3.57 -3.06
C LEU A 34 8.79 4.35 -3.93
N ASP A 35 9.02 4.31 -5.24
CA ASP A 35 8.07 4.78 -6.24
C ASP A 35 6.97 3.73 -6.43
N LEU A 36 5.77 4.00 -5.89
CA LEU A 36 4.59 3.14 -5.98
C LEU A 36 3.90 3.18 -7.36
N SER A 37 4.29 4.10 -8.25
CA SER A 37 3.85 4.03 -9.66
C SER A 37 4.50 2.85 -10.39
N ASN A 38 5.62 2.33 -9.86
CA ASN A 38 6.22 1.10 -10.32
C ASN A 38 5.47 -0.13 -9.73
N LYS A 39 4.90 -0.95 -10.62
CA LYS A 39 4.11 -2.13 -10.23
C LYS A 39 4.89 -3.12 -9.36
N ALA A 40 6.19 -3.32 -9.60
CA ALA A 40 7.00 -4.24 -8.81
C ALA A 40 7.22 -3.72 -7.38
N ASN A 41 7.40 -2.40 -7.23
CA ASN A 41 7.51 -1.77 -5.91
C ASN A 41 6.19 -1.87 -5.15
N LEU A 42 5.06 -1.61 -5.81
CA LEU A 42 3.74 -1.73 -5.20
C LEU A 42 3.42 -3.19 -4.80
N ASP A 43 3.70 -4.16 -5.67
CA ASP A 43 3.54 -5.59 -5.38
C ASP A 43 4.38 -5.99 -4.16
N MET A 44 5.66 -5.59 -4.12
CA MET A 44 6.53 -5.81 -2.98
C MET A 44 5.96 -5.16 -1.71
N TYR A 45 5.44 -3.94 -1.80
CA TYR A 45 4.88 -3.22 -0.65
C TYR A 45 3.68 -3.94 -0.07
N ILE A 46 2.71 -4.31 -0.91
CA ILE A 46 1.53 -5.03 -0.44
C ILE A 46 1.94 -6.40 0.12
N GLN A 47 2.89 -7.10 -0.51
CA GLN A 47 3.44 -8.33 0.05
C GLN A 47 4.02 -8.12 1.45
N GLN A 48 4.80 -7.06 1.69
CA GLN A 48 5.34 -6.78 3.03
C GLN A 48 4.24 -6.47 4.05
N ILE A 49 3.18 -5.74 3.66
CA ILE A 49 2.03 -5.50 4.53
C ILE A 49 1.35 -6.82 4.88
N LEU A 50 1.09 -7.69 3.91
CA LEU A 50 0.41 -8.96 4.17
C LEU A 50 1.24 -9.89 5.07
N SER A 51 2.56 -9.89 4.92
CA SER A 51 3.42 -10.78 5.68
C SER A 51 3.77 -10.27 7.08
N ARG A 52 3.88 -8.95 7.28
CA ARG A 52 4.48 -8.34 8.49
C ARG A 52 3.75 -7.09 8.99
N GLY A 53 2.76 -6.65 8.23
CA GLY A 53 1.95 -5.47 8.50
C GLY A 53 0.80 -5.74 9.44
N LYS A 54 -0.03 -4.72 9.59
CA LYS A 54 -1.30 -4.73 10.32
C LYS A 54 -2.39 -4.17 9.41
N SER A 55 -3.64 -4.36 9.84
CA SER A 55 -4.81 -3.79 9.16
C SER A 55 -4.68 -2.28 8.91
N SER A 56 -4.05 -1.51 9.80
CA SER A 56 -3.86 -0.07 9.62
C SER A 56 -2.88 0.32 8.50
N ASP A 57 -1.94 -0.55 8.13
CA ASP A 57 -0.95 -0.27 7.09
C ASP A 57 -1.57 -0.27 5.69
N ILE A 58 -2.47 -1.21 5.42
CA ILE A 58 -3.19 -1.24 4.13
C ILE A 58 -4.18 -0.06 4.04
N LYS A 59 -4.78 0.39 5.16
CA LYS A 59 -5.63 1.61 5.18
C LYS A 59 -4.84 2.83 4.74
N LYS A 60 -3.61 2.97 5.27
CA LYS A 60 -2.71 4.05 4.85
C LYS A 60 -2.37 3.94 3.37
N LEU A 61 -2.01 2.74 2.91
CA LEU A 61 -1.64 2.50 1.51
C LEU A 61 -2.81 2.83 0.54
N ILE A 62 -4.02 2.38 0.85
CA ILE A 62 -5.23 2.70 0.05
C ILE A 62 -5.53 4.22 0.08
N GLY A 63 -5.21 4.90 1.18
CA GLY A 63 -5.34 6.36 1.28
C GLY A 63 -4.33 7.14 0.44
N THR A 64 -3.23 6.51 0.00
CA THR A 64 -2.15 7.15 -0.76
C THR A 64 -2.21 6.93 -2.26
N LEU A 65 -2.91 5.90 -2.74
CA LEU A 65 -2.93 5.53 -4.16
C LEU A 65 -4.33 5.19 -4.67
N PRO A 66 -4.58 5.27 -5.99
CA PRO A 66 -5.88 4.94 -6.57
C PRO A 66 -6.30 3.50 -6.23
N LEU A 67 -7.53 3.31 -5.76
CA LEU A 67 -8.01 1.98 -5.38
C LEU A 67 -7.87 0.95 -6.52
N SER A 68 -7.94 1.36 -7.78
CA SER A 68 -7.69 0.50 -8.95
C SER A 68 -6.30 -0.14 -8.90
N ASP A 69 -5.27 0.66 -8.65
CA ASP A 69 -3.86 0.23 -8.70
C ASP A 69 -3.56 -0.73 -7.54
N PHE A 70 -4.18 -0.45 -6.39
CA PHE A 70 -4.19 -1.36 -5.25
C PHE A 70 -4.82 -2.70 -5.63
N MET A 71 -6.04 -2.69 -6.17
CA MET A 71 -6.79 -3.90 -6.47
C MET A 71 -6.12 -4.75 -7.56
N GLU A 72 -5.53 -4.12 -8.58
CA GLU A 72 -4.73 -4.81 -9.58
C GLU A 72 -3.53 -5.53 -8.95
N SER A 73 -2.78 -4.84 -8.09
CA SER A 73 -1.58 -5.38 -7.44
C SER A 73 -1.92 -6.46 -6.42
N PHE A 74 -2.91 -6.21 -5.58
CA PHE A 74 -3.46 -7.21 -4.66
C PHE A 74 -3.96 -8.46 -5.41
N GLY A 75 -4.61 -8.28 -6.57
CA GLY A 75 -5.05 -9.36 -7.43
C GLY A 75 -3.93 -10.27 -7.91
N ARG A 76 -2.75 -9.72 -8.22
CA ARG A 76 -1.57 -10.48 -8.63
C ARG A 76 -0.97 -11.31 -7.49
N ILE A 77 -0.85 -10.70 -6.30
CA ILE A 77 -0.12 -11.31 -5.19
C ILE A 77 -0.98 -12.25 -4.32
N LYS A 78 -2.30 -12.05 -4.25
CA LYS A 78 -3.14 -12.74 -3.26
C LYS A 78 -3.11 -14.26 -3.40
N ASN A 79 -2.90 -14.74 -4.63
CA ASN A 79 -2.82 -16.17 -4.93
C ASN A 79 -1.45 -16.77 -4.57
N LEU A 80 -0.42 -15.94 -4.40
CA LEU A 80 0.93 -16.35 -4.00
C LEU A 80 1.05 -16.50 -2.48
N LEU A 81 0.20 -15.79 -1.71
CA LEU A 81 0.27 -15.67 -0.25
C LEU A 81 -1.09 -15.97 0.41
N PRO A 82 -1.73 -17.13 0.14
CA PRO A 82 -3.10 -17.38 0.57
C PRO A 82 -3.24 -17.42 2.11
N LYS A 83 -2.20 -17.85 2.83
CA LYS A 83 -2.23 -17.93 4.30
C LYS A 83 -2.14 -16.55 4.93
N GLU A 84 -1.25 -15.71 4.43
CA GLU A 84 -1.04 -14.34 4.86
C GLU A 84 -2.28 -13.50 4.57
N VAL A 85 -2.85 -13.63 3.38
CA VAL A 85 -4.11 -12.97 3.02
C VAL A 85 -5.24 -13.37 3.97
N LYS A 86 -5.38 -14.66 4.28
CA LYS A 86 -6.39 -15.13 5.23
C LYS A 86 -6.18 -14.53 6.63
N ALA A 87 -4.98 -14.68 7.19
CA ALA A 87 -4.67 -14.17 8.52
C ALA A 87 -4.86 -12.65 8.60
N PHE A 88 -4.49 -11.93 7.55
CA PHE A 88 -4.68 -10.49 7.44
C PHE A 88 -6.16 -10.10 7.48
N TRP A 89 -7.02 -10.81 6.75
CA TRP A 89 -8.46 -10.55 6.79
C TRP A 89 -9.09 -10.92 8.13
N GLU A 90 -8.63 -11.99 8.77
CA GLU A 90 -9.07 -12.35 10.13
C GLU A 90 -8.72 -11.26 11.15
N GLU A 91 -7.51 -10.70 11.09
CA GLU A 91 -7.11 -9.53 11.90
C GLU A 91 -7.99 -8.32 11.60
N TRP A 92 -8.16 -7.99 10.31
CA TRP A 92 -8.95 -6.83 9.89
C TRP A 92 -10.41 -6.92 10.34
N LEU A 93 -11.05 -8.07 10.15
CA LEU A 93 -12.44 -8.29 10.54
C LEU A 93 -12.57 -8.35 12.07
N GLY A 94 -11.61 -8.96 12.76
CA GLY A 94 -11.53 -8.95 14.22
C GLY A 94 -11.45 -7.53 14.80
N ASP A 95 -10.66 -6.65 14.18
CA ASP A 95 -10.58 -5.23 14.55
C ASP A 95 -11.92 -4.51 14.34
N SER A 96 -12.63 -4.79 13.24
CA SER A 96 -13.95 -4.20 12.98
C SER A 96 -14.98 -4.58 14.04
N HIS A 97 -14.98 -5.82 14.53
CA HIS A 97 -15.90 -6.26 15.58
C HIS A 97 -15.62 -5.60 16.94
N ARG A 98 -14.34 -5.38 17.28
CA ARG A 98 -13.95 -4.71 18.54
C ARG A 98 -14.30 -3.23 18.58
N LEU A 99 -14.35 -2.57 17.42
CA LEU A 99 -14.81 -1.19 17.32
C LEU A 99 -16.32 -1.08 17.60
N THR A 100 -17.13 -2.03 17.12
CA THR A 100 -18.58 -2.03 17.34
C THR A 100 -19.01 -2.33 18.78
N GLU A 101 -18.18 -3.04 19.56
CA GLU A 101 -18.47 -3.31 20.98
C GLU A 101 -18.17 -2.11 21.88
N LYS A 102 -17.23 -1.24 21.48
CA LYS A 102 -16.81 -0.09 22.30
C LYS A 102 -17.78 1.09 22.25
N ASP A 103 -18.70 1.09 21.28
CA ASP A 103 -19.71 2.14 21.08
C ASP A 103 -21.05 1.84 21.75
N ASN A 104 -21.20 0.69 22.43
CA ASN A 104 -22.30 0.44 23.35
C ASN A 104 -21.79 0.55 24.79
N PRO A 105 -21.80 1.74 25.42
CA PRO A 105 -21.75 1.79 26.87
C PRO A 105 -23.00 1.07 27.36
N SER A 106 -22.82 -0.11 27.98
CA SER A 106 -23.89 -0.77 28.72
C SER A 106 -24.43 0.25 29.73
N VAL A 107 -25.67 0.67 29.51
CA VAL A 107 -26.48 1.46 30.47
C VAL A 107 -26.79 0.61 31.68
#